data_AF-A0AA35WA49-F1
#
_entry.id   AF-A0AA35WA49-F1
#
_cell.length_a   1.000
_cell.length_b   1.000
_cell.length_c   1.000
_cell.angle_alpha   90.00
_cell.angle_beta   90.00
_cell.angle_gamma   90.00
#
_symmetry.space_group_name_H-M   'P 1'
#
loop_
_entity.id
_entity.type
_entity.pdbx_description
1 polymer ?
#
loop_
_entity_poly.entity_id
_entity_poly.type
_entity_poly.pdbx_seq_one_letter_code
_entity_poly.pdbx_strand_id
1 'polypeptide(L)'
;MRSMDAITSANQLTSNVSSEEMVDELLSTLLGEVCEKEVEFLPLPRSQHVDVCETVRLHSPQHVLGGYCERDGGLELLQVECVDQKASGYCGHYCLYLAILCLQLYHCVSHDEALVLLQKTRSTVQFWRRYWVSIGILLAHVRAHPEVLWWPWTQHHVMLGEMERSYLAYLLTFDPSLTALGGRQKISVVHFAYGCVLNSTEEILKLQETIEELRKTRGHHVFILGVTNHWVTLYTYHRTQSWCRGARLAMLYWDSNNLTVLGASDNDIHQLVDKKEKERMRVKGCGYTSWKKAVFTQALRDQRDLVTLLARCISGRQQFAQCVLCGHWNTVLSSFEEHMVRAKLEEDIFLPLLLQWLETQHQPSSLRDHQVHMMRELGADCLSKEMRAMLAEWLQYCLSRLAAYRGGIPLVDSFSAVLQQLRQFF
;
A
#
# COMPACT_ATOMS: atom_id res chain seq x y z
N MET A 1 -13.98 -6.79 -33.19
CA MET A 1 -13.54 -8.20 -33.36
C MET A 1 -12.18 -8.35 -34.05
N ARG A 2 -11.66 -7.40 -34.85
CA ARG A 2 -10.34 -7.51 -35.52
C ARG A 2 -9.10 -7.14 -34.68
N SER A 3 -9.25 -6.82 -33.38
CA SER A 3 -8.10 -6.45 -32.51
C SER A 3 -7.73 -7.52 -31.47
N MET A 4 -8.47 -8.62 -31.37
CA MET A 4 -8.09 -9.77 -30.53
C MET A 4 -7.17 -10.74 -31.29
N ASP A 5 -7.29 -10.82 -32.61
CA ASP A 5 -6.46 -11.72 -33.43
C ASP A 5 -4.98 -11.29 -33.49
N ALA A 6 -4.68 -10.01 -33.24
CA ALA A 6 -3.30 -9.50 -33.17
C ALA A 6 -2.57 -9.92 -31.89
N ILE A 7 -3.29 -10.11 -30.78
CA ILE A 7 -2.70 -10.54 -29.50
C ILE A 7 -2.53 -12.07 -29.46
N THR A 8 -3.43 -12.82 -30.11
CA THR A 8 -3.28 -14.28 -30.25
C THR A 8 -2.18 -14.66 -31.26
N SER A 9 -1.96 -13.85 -32.30
CA SER A 9 -0.88 -14.08 -33.29
C SER A 9 0.52 -13.79 -32.71
N ALA A 10 0.65 -12.88 -31.75
CA ALA A 10 1.91 -12.66 -31.04
C ALA A 10 2.32 -13.86 -30.17
N ASN A 11 1.36 -14.66 -29.70
CA ASN A 11 1.62 -15.87 -28.92
C ASN A 11 1.88 -17.14 -29.77
N GLN A 12 1.64 -17.09 -31.09
CA GLN A 12 1.89 -18.23 -32.01
C GLN A 12 3.15 -18.05 -32.87
N LEU A 13 3.71 -16.85 -32.96
CA LEU A 13 4.95 -16.56 -33.71
C LEU A 13 6.24 -16.76 -32.90
N THR A 14 6.15 -17.13 -31.63
CA THR A 14 7.31 -17.33 -30.73
C THR A 14 7.93 -18.74 -30.80
N SER A 15 7.60 -19.55 -31.80
CA SER A 15 8.06 -20.95 -31.85
C SER A 15 9.40 -21.17 -32.57
N ASN A 16 10.00 -20.18 -33.25
CA ASN A 16 11.23 -20.39 -34.04
C ASN A 16 12.30 -19.28 -33.95
N VAL A 17 12.12 -18.27 -33.09
CA VAL A 17 13.19 -17.34 -32.68
C VAL A 17 13.32 -17.53 -31.17
N SER A 18 14.55 -17.70 -30.65
CA SER A 18 14.69 -17.83 -29.20
C SER A 18 14.06 -16.59 -28.58
N SER A 19 13.11 -16.79 -27.66
CA SER A 19 12.39 -15.69 -27.02
C SER A 19 13.34 -14.70 -26.31
N GLU A 20 14.59 -15.11 -26.10
CA GLU A 20 15.67 -14.29 -25.56
C GLU A 20 16.24 -13.30 -26.56
N GLU A 21 16.50 -13.68 -27.82
CA GLU A 21 17.06 -12.76 -28.83
C GLU A 21 16.10 -11.61 -29.17
N MET A 22 14.81 -11.91 -29.29
CA MET A 22 13.80 -10.88 -29.55
C MET A 22 13.59 -9.96 -28.34
N VAL A 23 13.69 -10.49 -27.13
CA VAL A 23 13.67 -9.68 -25.91
C VAL A 23 14.91 -8.79 -25.88
N ASP A 24 16.09 -9.30 -26.22
CA ASP A 24 17.34 -8.53 -26.21
C ASP A 24 17.35 -7.40 -27.24
N GLU A 25 16.85 -7.64 -28.45
CA GLU A 25 16.70 -6.59 -29.47
C GLU A 25 15.70 -5.51 -29.05
N LEU A 26 14.57 -5.93 -28.46
CA LEU A 26 13.54 -5.02 -27.97
C LEU A 26 14.02 -4.20 -26.77
N LEU A 27 14.78 -4.82 -25.87
CA LEU A 27 15.40 -4.17 -24.72
C LEU A 27 16.50 -3.20 -25.15
N SER A 28 17.35 -3.59 -26.11
CA SER A 28 18.37 -2.71 -26.69
C SER A 28 17.75 -1.46 -27.30
N THR A 29 16.68 -1.63 -28.09
CA THR A 29 15.94 -0.51 -28.69
C THR A 29 15.28 0.38 -27.63
N LEU A 30 14.58 -0.22 -26.65
CA LEU A 30 13.88 0.52 -25.60
C LEU A 30 14.83 1.25 -24.64
N LEU A 31 15.95 0.64 -24.27
CA LEU A 31 16.94 1.24 -23.36
C LEU A 31 17.79 2.31 -24.07
N GLY A 32 18.09 2.11 -25.36
CA GLY A 32 18.76 3.11 -26.19
C GLY A 32 17.97 4.41 -26.31
N GLU A 33 16.65 4.32 -26.54
CA GLU A 33 15.77 5.51 -26.59
C GLU A 33 15.61 6.23 -25.24
N VAL A 34 15.73 5.50 -24.12
CA VAL A 34 15.55 6.07 -22.77
C VAL A 34 16.80 6.82 -22.29
N CYS A 35 18.00 6.45 -22.74
CA CYS A 35 19.24 7.12 -22.34
C CYS A 35 19.48 8.47 -23.04
N GLU A 36 18.86 8.73 -24.21
CA GLU A 36 19.22 9.90 -25.03
C GLU A 36 18.47 11.21 -24.69
N LYS A 37 17.58 11.21 -23.69
CA LYS A 37 16.92 12.44 -23.23
C LYS A 37 17.01 12.60 -21.73
N GLU A 38 18.17 13.03 -21.24
CA GLU A 38 18.27 13.69 -19.95
C GLU A 38 17.41 14.97 -19.99
N VAL A 39 16.20 14.87 -19.44
CA VAL A 39 15.38 16.05 -19.16
C VAL A 39 15.90 16.62 -17.85
N GLU A 40 16.73 17.66 -17.93
CA GLU A 40 17.07 18.47 -16.74
C GLU A 40 15.78 19.11 -16.22
N PHE A 41 15.26 18.59 -15.11
CA PHE A 41 14.17 19.22 -14.38
C PHE A 41 14.74 20.39 -13.56
N LEU A 42 14.82 21.56 -14.19
CA LEU A 42 15.08 22.79 -13.45
C LEU A 42 13.87 23.11 -12.55
N PRO A 43 14.06 23.40 -11.26
CA PRO A 43 12.96 23.76 -10.37
C PRO A 43 12.32 25.06 -10.86
N LEU A 44 11.09 24.95 -11.37
CA LEU A 44 10.31 26.09 -11.84
C LEU A 44 9.89 27.01 -10.67
N PRO A 45 9.65 28.31 -10.93
CA PRO A 45 9.15 29.24 -9.92
C PRO A 45 7.83 28.74 -9.31
N ARG A 46 7.78 28.69 -7.97
CA ARG A 46 6.69 28.10 -7.17
C ARG A 46 5.29 28.71 -7.38
N SER A 47 5.14 29.77 -8.17
CA SER A 47 3.88 30.51 -8.37
C SER A 47 3.05 30.05 -9.58
N GLN A 48 3.47 29.00 -10.30
CA GLN A 48 2.83 28.59 -11.57
C GLN A 48 2.23 27.18 -11.58
N HIS A 49 2.22 26.44 -10.46
CA HIS A 49 1.66 25.08 -10.48
C HIS A 49 0.14 25.08 -10.57
N VAL A 50 -0.37 24.11 -11.32
CA VAL A 50 -1.80 23.89 -11.52
C VAL A 50 -2.42 23.13 -10.35
N ASP A 51 -3.64 23.51 -9.97
CA ASP A 51 -4.47 22.69 -9.09
C ASP A 51 -5.02 21.48 -9.87
N VAL A 52 -4.44 20.32 -9.62
CA VAL A 52 -4.77 19.08 -10.35
C VAL A 52 -6.19 18.60 -10.02
N CYS A 53 -6.67 18.80 -8.78
CA CYS A 53 -8.03 18.43 -8.37
C CYS A 53 -9.06 19.31 -9.07
N GLU A 54 -8.80 20.61 -9.16
CA GLU A 54 -9.62 21.53 -9.94
C GLU A 54 -9.61 21.15 -11.43
N THR A 55 -8.45 20.83 -11.99
CA THR A 55 -8.32 20.37 -13.38
C THR A 55 -9.17 19.12 -13.65
N VAL A 56 -9.09 18.11 -12.76
CA VAL A 56 -9.91 16.90 -12.84
C VAL A 56 -11.40 17.24 -12.79
N ARG A 57 -11.82 18.13 -11.88
CA ARG A 57 -13.24 18.50 -11.73
C ARG A 57 -13.80 19.28 -12.93
N LEU A 58 -13.04 20.25 -13.45
CA LEU A 58 -13.49 21.13 -14.51
C LEU A 58 -13.53 20.40 -15.86
N HIS A 59 -12.54 19.55 -16.12
CA HIS A 59 -12.32 19.02 -17.47
C HIS A 59 -12.49 17.50 -17.57
N SER A 60 -12.64 16.80 -16.46
CA SER A 60 -12.83 15.34 -16.41
C SER A 60 -13.78 14.87 -15.30
N PRO A 61 -14.90 15.57 -15.02
CA PRO A 61 -15.79 15.20 -13.91
C PRO A 61 -16.36 13.78 -14.06
N GLN A 62 -16.57 13.31 -15.29
CA GLN A 62 -17.04 11.95 -15.59
C GLN A 62 -16.04 10.85 -15.19
N HIS A 63 -14.79 11.20 -14.92
CA HIS A 63 -13.72 10.27 -14.52
C HIS A 63 -13.49 10.27 -13.00
N VAL A 64 -14.26 11.05 -12.24
CA VAL A 64 -14.26 10.99 -10.77
C VAL A 64 -15.21 9.86 -10.35
N LEU A 65 -14.65 8.78 -9.80
CA LEU A 65 -15.42 7.60 -9.38
C LEU A 65 -16.04 7.77 -7.99
N GLY A 66 -15.45 8.64 -7.18
CA GLY A 66 -15.86 8.90 -5.81
C GLY A 66 -15.04 10.01 -5.17
N GLY A 67 -15.49 10.49 -4.02
CA GLY A 67 -14.81 11.53 -3.28
C GLY A 67 -14.99 11.34 -1.78
N TYR A 68 -13.96 11.71 -1.04
CA TYR A 68 -13.93 11.78 0.40
C TYR A 68 -13.45 13.18 0.78
N CYS A 69 -14.17 13.85 1.68
CA CYS A 69 -13.78 15.16 2.19
C CYS A 69 -13.68 15.07 3.70
N GLU A 70 -12.48 15.29 4.22
CA GLU A 70 -12.24 15.31 5.65
C GLU A 70 -12.62 16.68 6.20
N ARG A 71 -13.85 16.79 6.73
CA ARG A 71 -14.55 18.08 6.95
C ARG A 71 -13.79 19.05 7.84
N ASP A 72 -13.27 18.59 8.97
CA ASP A 72 -12.54 19.42 9.94
C ASP A 72 -11.02 19.44 9.68
N GLY A 73 -10.53 18.65 8.71
CA GLY A 73 -9.12 18.61 8.33
C GLY A 73 -8.77 19.44 7.09
N GLY A 74 -9.79 19.91 6.35
CA GLY A 74 -9.59 20.63 5.11
C GLY A 74 -8.78 19.81 4.09
N LEU A 75 -9.04 18.50 4.00
CA LEU A 75 -8.36 17.64 3.05
C LEU A 75 -9.40 17.07 2.09
N GLU A 76 -9.18 17.31 0.80
CA GLU A 76 -9.99 16.78 -0.27
C GLU A 76 -9.30 15.56 -0.87
N LEU A 77 -10.00 14.42 -0.95
CA LEU A 77 -9.54 13.20 -1.56
C LEU A 77 -10.49 12.80 -2.70
N LEU A 78 -9.99 12.66 -3.92
CA LEU A 78 -10.76 12.20 -5.06
C LEU A 78 -10.25 10.83 -5.53
N GLN A 79 -11.17 9.89 -5.78
CA GLN A 79 -10.87 8.68 -6.53
C GLN A 79 -11.07 8.96 -8.02
N VAL A 80 -10.02 8.75 -8.80
CA VAL A 80 -10.00 9.04 -10.23
C VAL A 80 -9.87 7.73 -11.00
N GLU A 81 -10.63 7.62 -12.09
CA GLU A 81 -10.56 6.50 -13.02
C GLU A 81 -9.17 6.44 -13.69
N CYS A 82 -8.59 5.25 -13.78
CA CYS A 82 -7.35 5.00 -14.52
C CYS A 82 -7.49 3.82 -15.48
N VAL A 83 -6.39 3.43 -16.11
CA VAL A 83 -6.34 2.26 -16.97
C VAL A 83 -6.78 0.99 -16.22
N ASP A 84 -7.74 0.27 -16.79
CA ASP A 84 -8.21 -1.01 -16.25
C ASP A 84 -7.13 -2.08 -16.32
N GLN A 85 -6.90 -2.75 -15.19
CA GLN A 85 -6.04 -3.91 -15.12
C GLN A 85 -6.59 -5.07 -15.95
N LYS A 86 -5.79 -5.60 -16.89
CA LYS A 86 -6.21 -6.70 -17.78
C LYS A 86 -6.04 -8.09 -17.16
N ALA A 87 -5.07 -8.27 -16.28
CA ALA A 87 -4.79 -9.56 -15.62
C ALA A 87 -4.36 -9.36 -14.17
N SER A 88 -4.70 -10.31 -13.30
CA SER A 88 -4.16 -10.39 -11.94
C SER A 88 -2.63 -10.54 -11.99
N GLY A 89 -1.91 -9.82 -11.13
CA GLY A 89 -0.43 -9.86 -11.06
C GLY A 89 0.25 -8.55 -11.45
N TYR A 90 -0.34 -7.77 -12.36
CA TYR A 90 0.29 -6.53 -12.88
C TYR A 90 -0.01 -5.27 -12.06
N CYS A 91 -0.81 -5.35 -10.99
CA CYS A 91 -1.26 -4.16 -10.23
C CYS A 91 -0.10 -3.29 -9.72
N GLY A 92 1.03 -3.88 -9.31
CA GLY A 92 2.19 -3.08 -8.90
C GLY A 92 2.85 -2.32 -10.05
N HIS A 93 2.84 -2.84 -11.28
CA HIS A 93 3.28 -2.07 -12.46
C HIS A 93 2.31 -0.94 -12.81
N TYR A 94 0.99 -1.17 -12.69
CA TYR A 94 -0.01 -0.11 -12.86
C TYR A 94 0.20 1.00 -11.83
N CYS A 95 0.43 0.62 -10.58
CA CYS A 95 0.72 1.54 -9.50
C CYS A 95 2.00 2.36 -9.75
N LEU A 96 3.09 1.72 -10.17
CA LEU A 96 4.34 2.43 -10.48
C LEU A 96 4.18 3.39 -11.68
N TYR A 97 3.44 2.96 -12.71
CA TYR A 97 3.12 3.81 -13.86
C TYR A 97 2.35 5.07 -13.44
N LEU A 98 1.33 4.91 -12.61
CA LEU A 98 0.54 6.02 -12.08
C LEU A 98 1.37 6.92 -11.17
N ALA A 99 2.25 6.36 -10.33
CA ALA A 99 3.15 7.13 -9.49
C ALA A 99 4.04 8.07 -10.31
N ILE A 100 4.60 7.61 -11.42
CA ILE A 100 5.42 8.44 -12.33
C ILE A 100 4.60 9.59 -12.89
N LEU A 101 3.39 9.32 -13.38
CA LEU A 101 2.52 10.36 -13.92
C LEU A 101 2.12 11.37 -12.83
N CYS A 102 1.92 10.93 -11.59
CA CYS A 102 1.62 11.82 -10.45
C CYS A 102 2.77 12.77 -10.13
N LEU A 103 4.01 12.28 -10.14
CA LEU A 103 5.18 13.13 -9.95
C LEU A 103 5.28 14.15 -11.09
N GLN A 104 5.08 13.72 -12.34
CA GLN A 104 5.06 14.62 -13.50
C GLN A 104 3.94 15.68 -13.42
N LEU A 105 2.76 15.31 -12.91
CA LEU A 105 1.63 16.22 -12.73
C LEU A 105 1.96 17.42 -11.84
N TYR A 106 2.80 17.23 -10.82
CA TYR A 106 3.26 18.34 -9.98
C TYR A 106 4.04 19.40 -10.77
N HIS A 107 4.75 18.99 -11.81
CA HIS A 107 5.60 19.86 -12.61
C HIS A 107 4.87 20.57 -13.76
N CYS A 108 3.58 20.29 -13.98
CA CYS A 108 2.79 20.98 -14.99
C CYS A 108 2.59 22.46 -14.66
N VAL A 109 2.75 23.31 -15.68
CA VAL A 109 2.55 24.76 -15.57
C VAL A 109 1.23 25.24 -16.18
N SER A 110 0.54 24.36 -16.90
CA SER A 110 -0.75 24.66 -17.55
C SER A 110 -1.78 23.55 -17.35
N HIS A 111 -3.06 23.92 -17.35
CA HIS A 111 -4.15 22.94 -17.26
C HIS A 111 -4.11 21.96 -18.43
N ASP A 112 -3.74 22.41 -19.64
CA ASP A 112 -3.62 21.56 -20.81
C ASP A 112 -2.55 20.47 -20.64
N GLU A 113 -1.37 20.82 -20.12
CA GLU A 113 -0.33 19.83 -19.79
C GLU A 113 -0.81 18.81 -18.75
N ALA A 114 -1.45 19.30 -17.67
CA ALA A 114 -2.00 18.44 -16.64
C ALA A 114 -3.08 17.51 -17.21
N LEU A 115 -3.92 18.00 -18.13
CA LEU A 115 -4.94 17.20 -18.81
C LEU A 115 -4.34 16.12 -19.69
N VAL A 116 -3.27 16.42 -20.43
CA VAL A 116 -2.56 15.43 -21.23
C VAL A 116 -2.01 14.31 -20.34
N LEU A 117 -1.43 14.64 -19.18
CA LEU A 117 -0.97 13.63 -18.23
C LEU A 117 -2.12 12.83 -17.60
N LEU A 118 -3.22 13.49 -17.22
CA LEU A 118 -4.42 12.82 -16.71
C LEU A 118 -5.01 11.84 -17.73
N GLN A 119 -5.03 12.20 -19.02
CA GLN A 119 -5.43 11.29 -20.10
C GLN A 119 -4.47 10.10 -20.23
N LYS A 120 -3.16 10.31 -20.02
CA LYS A 120 -2.19 9.20 -20.01
C LYS A 120 -2.48 8.21 -18.89
N THR A 121 -3.02 8.60 -17.74
CA THR A 121 -3.36 7.65 -16.65
C THR A 121 -4.33 6.55 -17.10
N ARG A 122 -5.07 6.78 -18.21
CA ARG A 122 -6.01 5.84 -18.82
C ARG A 122 -5.48 5.16 -20.08
N SER A 123 -4.27 5.49 -20.52
CA SER A 123 -3.68 4.95 -21.75
C SER A 123 -3.08 3.57 -21.54
N THR A 124 -3.72 2.55 -22.12
CA THR A 124 -3.20 1.17 -22.14
C THR A 124 -1.85 1.08 -22.85
N VAL A 125 -1.64 1.83 -23.93
CA VAL A 125 -0.38 1.81 -24.71
C VAL A 125 0.78 2.34 -23.88
N GLN A 126 0.59 3.49 -23.22
CA GLN A 126 1.63 4.11 -22.40
C GLN A 126 1.96 3.25 -21.17
N PHE A 127 0.96 2.62 -20.56
CA PHE A 127 1.18 1.63 -19.50
C PHE A 127 2.10 0.50 -19.98
N TRP A 128 1.76 -0.17 -21.10
CA TRP A 128 2.57 -1.30 -21.59
C TRP A 128 3.97 -0.90 -22.00
N ARG A 129 4.16 0.30 -22.56
CA ARG A 129 5.50 0.85 -22.82
C ARG A 129 6.31 0.94 -21.53
N ARG A 130 5.74 1.55 -20.49
CA ARG A 130 6.42 1.69 -19.19
C ARG A 130 6.66 0.34 -18.50
N TYR A 131 5.72 -0.60 -18.61
CA TYR A 131 5.88 -1.97 -18.13
C TYR A 131 7.14 -2.61 -18.70
N TRP A 132 7.31 -2.60 -20.03
CA TRP A 132 8.47 -3.20 -20.68
C TRP A 132 9.79 -2.52 -20.33
N VAL A 133 9.80 -1.20 -20.14
CA VAL A 133 10.98 -0.49 -19.62
C VAL A 133 11.34 -1.00 -18.22
N SER A 134 10.35 -1.18 -17.33
CA SER A 134 10.58 -1.69 -15.97
C SER A 134 11.14 -3.12 -16.00
N ILE A 135 10.56 -3.99 -16.83
CA ILE A 135 11.04 -5.37 -17.02
C ILE A 135 12.48 -5.38 -17.55
N GLY A 136 12.79 -4.52 -18.52
CA GLY A 136 14.14 -4.39 -19.06
C GLY A 136 15.20 -4.03 -18.02
N ILE A 137 14.89 -3.06 -17.16
CA ILE A 137 15.78 -2.64 -16.07
C ILE A 137 16.00 -3.80 -15.09
N LEU A 138 14.94 -4.53 -14.73
CA LEU A 138 15.03 -5.68 -13.81
C LEU A 138 15.83 -6.84 -14.41
N LEU A 139 15.62 -7.15 -15.69
CA LEU A 139 16.36 -8.20 -16.40
C LEU A 139 17.85 -7.86 -16.51
N ALA A 140 18.17 -6.60 -16.81
CA ALA A 140 19.55 -6.13 -16.84
C ALA A 140 20.22 -6.31 -15.47
N HIS A 141 19.51 -6.03 -14.37
CA HIS A 141 20.02 -6.27 -13.02
C HIS A 141 20.35 -7.75 -12.76
N VAL A 142 19.39 -8.64 -13.06
CA VAL A 142 19.56 -10.10 -12.86
C VAL A 142 20.73 -10.65 -13.67
N ARG A 143 20.90 -10.19 -14.92
CA ARG A 143 22.02 -10.62 -15.78
C ARG A 143 23.38 -10.13 -15.28
N ALA A 144 23.43 -8.93 -14.73
CA ALA A 144 24.65 -8.36 -14.18
C ALA A 144 25.08 -9.00 -12.84
N HIS A 145 24.16 -9.66 -12.14
CA HIS A 145 24.37 -10.25 -10.81
C HIS A 145 23.95 -11.74 -10.77
N PRO A 146 24.62 -12.61 -11.55
CA PRO A 146 24.27 -14.04 -11.64
C PRO A 146 24.47 -14.80 -10.32
N GLU A 147 25.09 -14.21 -9.31
CA GLU A 147 25.17 -14.74 -7.95
C GLU A 147 23.86 -14.58 -7.15
N VAL A 148 22.97 -13.69 -7.58
CA VAL A 148 21.69 -13.37 -6.91
C VAL A 148 20.55 -14.19 -7.54
N LEU A 149 20.76 -15.49 -7.80
CA LEU A 149 19.75 -16.38 -8.39
C LEU A 149 18.84 -17.03 -7.35
N TRP A 150 18.20 -16.21 -6.52
CA TRP A 150 17.19 -16.64 -5.55
C TRP A 150 15.89 -15.90 -5.79
N TRP A 151 14.75 -16.50 -5.42
CA TRP A 151 13.44 -15.88 -5.62
C TRP A 151 13.32 -14.54 -4.88
N PRO A 152 12.87 -13.44 -5.50
CA PRO A 152 12.30 -13.40 -6.83
C PRO A 152 13.32 -13.05 -7.94
N TRP A 153 14.59 -12.79 -7.64
CA TRP A 153 15.62 -12.33 -8.59
C TRP A 153 16.14 -13.39 -9.58
N THR A 154 15.25 -14.00 -10.37
CA THR A 154 15.64 -14.79 -11.53
C THR A 154 14.95 -14.29 -12.78
N GLN A 155 15.56 -14.50 -13.95
CA GLN A 155 14.98 -14.09 -15.25
C GLN A 155 13.56 -14.66 -15.41
N HIS A 156 13.35 -15.91 -15.01
CA HIS A 156 12.03 -16.55 -15.04
C HIS A 156 10.98 -15.75 -14.24
N HIS A 157 11.26 -15.43 -12.98
CA HIS A 157 10.30 -14.73 -12.11
C HIS A 157 10.09 -13.27 -12.52
N VAL A 158 11.13 -12.58 -13.01
CA VAL A 158 10.98 -11.23 -13.60
C VAL A 158 10.04 -11.29 -14.81
N MET A 159 10.19 -12.30 -15.67
CA MET A 159 9.37 -12.49 -16.87
C MET A 159 7.92 -12.91 -16.58
N LEU A 160 7.61 -13.42 -15.38
CA LEU A 160 6.21 -13.59 -14.95
C LEU A 160 5.47 -12.25 -14.85
N GLY A 161 6.21 -11.14 -14.71
CA GLY A 161 5.66 -9.79 -14.74
C GLY A 161 4.96 -9.35 -13.45
N GLU A 162 5.07 -10.13 -12.38
CA GLU A 162 4.57 -9.73 -11.07
C GLU A 162 5.52 -8.70 -10.45
N MET A 163 4.96 -7.58 -9.96
CA MET A 163 5.76 -6.56 -9.29
C MET A 163 5.98 -6.94 -7.83
N GLU A 164 7.13 -7.52 -7.56
CA GLU A 164 7.57 -7.84 -6.20
C GLU A 164 8.04 -6.60 -5.43
N ARG A 165 8.01 -6.67 -4.10
CA ARG A 165 8.45 -5.56 -3.23
C ARG A 165 9.92 -5.20 -3.48
N SER A 166 10.78 -6.21 -3.65
CA SER A 166 12.20 -6.02 -3.95
C SER A 166 12.41 -5.37 -5.31
N TYR A 167 11.61 -5.73 -6.33
CA TYR A 167 11.66 -5.11 -7.64
C TYR A 167 11.28 -3.63 -7.58
N LEU A 168 10.18 -3.31 -6.89
CA LEU A 168 9.77 -1.91 -6.71
C LEU A 168 10.87 -1.12 -5.98
N ALA A 169 11.42 -1.67 -4.89
CA ALA A 169 12.51 -1.03 -4.14
C ALA A 169 13.74 -0.78 -5.02
N TYR A 170 14.08 -1.71 -5.91
CA TYR A 170 15.16 -1.57 -6.89
C TYR A 170 14.85 -0.46 -7.90
N LEU A 171 13.68 -0.49 -8.55
CA LEU A 171 13.27 0.51 -9.54
C LEU A 171 13.23 1.92 -8.95
N LEU A 172 12.75 2.10 -7.71
CA LEU A 172 12.77 3.41 -7.03
C LEU A 172 14.19 3.97 -6.79
N THR A 173 15.21 3.13 -6.88
CA THR A 173 16.61 3.49 -6.62
C THR A 173 17.42 3.64 -7.89
N PHE A 174 17.18 2.79 -8.89
CA PHE A 174 18.06 2.63 -10.04
C PHE A 174 17.40 2.95 -11.38
N ASP A 175 16.07 3.12 -11.44
CA ASP A 175 15.43 3.55 -12.66
C ASP A 175 15.72 5.04 -12.91
N PRO A 176 16.38 5.41 -14.03
CA PRO A 176 16.75 6.79 -14.31
C PRO A 176 15.54 7.74 -14.36
N SER A 177 14.41 7.26 -14.90
CA SER A 177 13.20 8.07 -15.02
C SER A 177 12.54 8.36 -13.67
N LEU A 178 12.63 7.43 -12.71
CA LEU A 178 12.12 7.61 -11.36
C LEU A 178 13.06 8.45 -10.50
N THR A 179 14.37 8.20 -10.59
CA THR A 179 15.39 8.93 -9.83
C THR A 179 15.43 10.41 -10.23
N ALA A 180 15.27 10.74 -11.52
CA ALA A 180 15.11 12.11 -12.00
C ALA A 180 13.87 12.81 -11.41
N LEU A 181 12.82 12.06 -11.05
CA LEU A 181 11.61 12.54 -10.38
C LEU A 181 11.70 12.47 -8.84
N GLY A 182 12.88 12.18 -8.29
CA GLY A 182 13.15 12.10 -6.85
C GLY A 182 13.07 10.69 -6.23
N GLY A 183 12.62 9.68 -6.97
CA GLY A 183 12.61 8.27 -6.55
C GLY A 183 12.11 8.06 -5.12
N ARG A 184 12.92 7.41 -4.27
CA ARG A 184 12.61 7.15 -2.84
C ARG A 184 12.40 8.40 -1.97
N GLN A 185 12.78 9.59 -2.43
CA GLN A 185 12.53 10.84 -1.70
C GLN A 185 11.10 11.37 -1.92
N LYS A 186 10.47 11.00 -3.04
CA LYS A 186 9.11 11.43 -3.42
C LYS A 186 8.09 10.30 -3.45
N ILE A 187 8.55 9.06 -3.27
CA ILE A 187 7.71 7.88 -3.22
C ILE A 187 7.97 7.12 -1.93
N SER A 188 6.92 6.92 -1.14
CA SER A 188 6.93 6.00 0.01
C SER A 188 6.06 4.79 -0.27
N VAL A 189 6.49 3.64 0.24
CA VAL A 189 5.74 2.38 0.12
C VAL A 189 5.14 2.04 1.47
N VAL A 190 3.83 1.84 1.52
CA VAL A 190 3.12 1.42 2.73
C VAL A 190 2.56 0.02 2.53
N HIS A 191 2.89 -0.89 3.43
CA HIS A 191 2.38 -2.25 3.41
C HIS A 191 1.30 -2.40 4.47
N PHE A 192 0.14 -2.92 4.07
CA PHE A 192 -1.00 -3.09 4.95
C PHE A 192 -1.71 -4.40 4.62
N ALA A 193 -2.00 -5.20 5.63
CA ALA A 193 -2.81 -6.39 5.44
C ALA A 193 -3.59 -6.69 6.72
N TYR A 194 -4.84 -7.12 6.55
CA TYR A 194 -5.69 -7.57 7.65
C TYR A 194 -5.78 -6.53 8.78
N GLY A 195 -6.02 -5.27 8.42
CA GLY A 195 -6.15 -4.18 9.38
C GLY A 195 -4.84 -3.65 10.00
N CYS A 196 -3.67 -4.17 9.60
CA CYS A 196 -2.39 -3.82 10.20
C CYS A 196 -1.37 -3.27 9.18
N VAL A 197 -0.62 -2.24 9.57
CA VAL A 197 0.58 -1.80 8.82
C VAL A 197 1.72 -2.79 9.09
N LEU A 198 2.36 -3.27 8.02
CA LEU A 198 3.41 -4.29 8.04
C LEU A 198 4.82 -3.71 7.84
N ASN A 199 4.94 -2.39 7.71
CA ASN A 199 6.23 -1.72 7.61
C ASN A 199 7.07 -1.91 8.87
N SER A 200 8.40 -1.86 8.73
CA SER A 200 9.31 -1.86 9.88
C SER A 200 9.12 -0.60 10.72
N THR A 201 9.58 -0.62 11.98
CA THR A 201 9.48 0.56 12.84
C THR A 201 10.23 1.77 12.29
N GLU A 202 11.40 1.54 11.68
CA GLU A 202 12.16 2.59 10.98
C GLU A 202 11.35 3.19 9.82
N GLU A 203 10.71 2.36 9.00
CA GLU A 203 9.86 2.81 7.90
C GLU A 203 8.63 3.58 8.40
N ILE A 204 8.02 3.17 9.52
CA ILE A 204 6.89 3.87 10.15
C ILE A 204 7.31 5.27 10.61
N LEU A 205 8.48 5.41 11.24
CA LEU A 205 9.01 6.71 11.66
C LEU A 205 9.30 7.60 10.46
N LYS A 206 9.93 7.07 9.42
CA LYS A 206 10.20 7.80 8.18
C LYS A 206 8.91 8.26 7.48
N LEU A 207 7.87 7.42 7.48
CA LEU A 207 6.54 7.78 6.98
C LEU A 207 5.90 8.90 7.80
N GLN A 208 6.01 8.84 9.13
CA GLN A 208 5.55 9.93 10.02
C GLN A 208 6.26 11.25 9.70
N GLU A 209 7.58 11.23 9.55
CA GLU A 209 8.38 12.41 9.16
C GLU A 209 7.94 12.97 7.81
N THR A 210 7.72 12.10 6.82
CA THR A 210 7.25 12.48 5.48
C THR A 210 5.88 13.17 5.55
N ILE A 211 4.95 12.61 6.33
CA ILE A 211 3.61 13.19 6.55
C ILE A 211 3.71 14.54 7.28
N GLU A 212 4.63 14.68 8.22
CA GLU A 212 4.90 15.96 8.88
C GLU A 212 5.49 17.01 7.96
N GLU A 213 6.46 16.62 7.13
CA GLU A 213 7.08 17.50 6.15
C GLU A 213 6.04 17.99 5.14
N LEU A 214 5.16 17.09 4.67
CA LEU A 214 4.03 17.43 3.80
C LEU A 214 3.01 18.36 4.44
N ARG A 215 2.89 18.41 5.77
CA ARG A 215 2.01 19.39 6.42
C ARG A 215 2.67 20.77 6.52
N LYS A 216 3.98 20.78 6.73
CA LYS A 216 4.77 22.00 7.00
C LYS A 216 5.19 22.71 5.71
N THR A 217 5.72 21.97 4.75
CA THR A 217 6.41 22.49 3.56
C THR A 217 5.55 22.36 2.31
N ARG A 218 5.57 23.34 1.40
CA ARG A 218 4.91 23.16 0.10
C ARG A 218 5.62 22.07 -0.69
N GLY A 219 4.86 21.07 -1.13
CA GLY A 219 5.39 19.94 -1.86
C GLY A 219 4.30 18.94 -2.24
N HIS A 220 4.78 17.81 -2.75
CA HIS A 220 3.97 16.66 -3.11
C HIS A 220 4.70 15.37 -2.74
N HIS A 221 3.93 14.29 -2.69
CA HIS A 221 4.43 12.95 -2.42
C HIS A 221 3.49 11.91 -2.99
N VAL A 222 4.05 10.78 -3.39
CA VAL A 222 3.27 9.60 -3.80
C VAL A 222 3.45 8.50 -2.76
N PHE A 223 2.34 7.92 -2.34
CA PHE A 223 2.31 6.70 -1.57
C PHE A 223 1.88 5.55 -2.47
N ILE A 224 2.73 4.54 -2.58
CA ILE A 224 2.40 3.26 -3.19
C ILE A 224 1.92 2.35 -2.05
N LEU A 225 0.67 1.92 -2.11
CA LEU A 225 0.05 1.15 -1.03
C LEU A 225 -0.09 -0.31 -1.47
N GLY A 226 0.62 -1.21 -0.80
CA GLY A 226 0.42 -2.65 -0.95
C GLY A 226 -0.61 -3.13 0.09
N VAL A 227 -1.83 -3.41 -0.35
CA VAL A 227 -3.00 -3.74 0.48
C VAL A 227 -3.43 -5.19 0.28
N THR A 228 -3.13 -6.06 1.25
CA THR A 228 -3.34 -7.52 1.25
C THR A 228 -2.75 -8.25 0.04
N ASN A 229 -3.34 -8.11 -1.15
CA ASN A 229 -2.91 -8.73 -2.40
C ASN A 229 -3.00 -7.78 -3.61
N HIS A 230 -3.13 -6.48 -3.38
CA HIS A 230 -3.30 -5.48 -4.42
C HIS A 230 -2.41 -4.25 -4.19
N TRP A 231 -2.11 -3.51 -5.25
CA TRP A 231 -1.30 -2.30 -5.20
C TRP A 231 -2.10 -1.11 -5.72
N VAL A 232 -2.08 0.01 -4.99
CA VAL A 232 -2.81 1.23 -5.35
C VAL A 232 -1.95 2.48 -5.16
N THR A 233 -2.27 3.54 -5.91
CA THR A 233 -1.49 4.79 -5.89
C THR A 233 -2.28 5.89 -5.20
N LEU A 234 -1.62 6.58 -4.27
CA LEU A 234 -2.17 7.72 -3.55
C LEU A 234 -1.21 8.91 -3.68
N TYR A 235 -1.64 9.94 -4.36
CA TYR A 235 -0.87 11.17 -4.57
C TYR A 235 -1.36 12.26 -3.65
N THR A 236 -0.44 12.94 -2.96
CA THR A 236 -0.73 14.06 -2.06
C THR A 236 0.05 15.27 -2.51
N TYR A 237 -0.58 16.45 -2.54
CA TYR A 237 0.10 17.67 -2.95
C TYR A 237 -0.55 18.93 -2.37
N HIS A 238 0.22 20.02 -2.37
CA HIS A 238 -0.27 21.34 -1.99
C HIS A 238 -1.02 22.01 -3.13
N ARG A 239 -2.19 22.56 -2.82
CA ARG A 239 -2.95 23.39 -3.76
C ARG A 239 -2.28 24.75 -3.91
N THR A 240 -2.26 25.30 -5.12
CA THR A 240 -1.67 26.62 -5.40
C THR A 240 -2.60 27.78 -5.13
N GLN A 241 -3.92 27.59 -5.25
CA GLN A 241 -4.90 28.67 -5.08
C GLN A 241 -5.70 28.54 -3.78
N SER A 242 -5.75 29.65 -3.03
CA SER A 242 -6.32 29.75 -1.67
C SER A 242 -7.84 29.86 -1.60
N TRP A 243 -8.52 29.97 -2.75
CA TRP A 243 -9.96 30.21 -2.81
C TRP A 243 -10.84 29.01 -2.41
N CYS A 244 -10.27 27.80 -2.38
CA CYS A 244 -10.93 26.61 -1.88
C CYS A 244 -10.90 26.63 -0.35
N ARG A 245 -11.91 27.25 0.27
CA ARG A 245 -12.26 27.26 1.70
C ARG A 245 -11.42 26.31 2.58
N GLY A 246 -10.22 26.75 2.97
CA GLY A 246 -9.41 26.17 4.06
C GLY A 246 -8.51 24.98 3.72
N ALA A 247 -8.65 24.33 2.55
CA ALA A 247 -7.92 23.09 2.27
C ALA A 247 -6.55 23.33 1.60
N ARG A 248 -5.46 23.30 2.38
CA ARG A 248 -4.08 23.50 1.87
C ARG A 248 -3.56 22.29 1.09
N LEU A 249 -4.04 21.09 1.42
CA LEU A 249 -3.62 19.82 0.83
C LEU A 249 -4.78 19.18 0.08
N ALA A 250 -4.45 18.45 -0.99
CA ALA A 250 -5.37 17.61 -1.72
C ALA A 250 -4.72 16.26 -2.03
N MET A 251 -5.59 15.26 -2.22
CA MET A 251 -5.19 13.90 -2.52
C MET A 251 -5.95 13.36 -3.72
N LEU A 252 -5.24 12.61 -4.56
CA LEU A 252 -5.79 11.86 -5.67
C LEU A 252 -5.46 10.39 -5.49
N TYR A 253 -6.45 9.55 -5.74
CA TYR A 253 -6.40 8.13 -5.49
C TYR A 253 -6.74 7.35 -6.75
N TRP A 254 -5.87 6.40 -7.10
CA TRP A 254 -6.05 5.53 -8.26
C TRP A 254 -5.91 4.06 -7.89
N ASP A 255 -6.86 3.29 -8.42
CA ASP A 255 -6.92 1.84 -8.32
C ASP A 255 -7.23 1.29 -9.71
N SER A 256 -6.36 0.41 -10.22
CA SER A 256 -6.51 -0.21 -11.55
C SER A 256 -7.69 -1.19 -11.64
N ASN A 257 -8.36 -1.51 -10.52
CA ASN A 257 -9.66 -2.19 -10.52
C ASN A 257 -10.83 -1.22 -10.77
N ASN A 258 -10.62 0.09 -10.65
CA ASN A 258 -11.61 1.15 -10.78
C ASN A 258 -12.89 0.89 -9.96
N LEU A 259 -12.72 0.35 -8.74
CA LEU A 259 -13.81 0.10 -7.80
C LEU A 259 -13.92 1.25 -6.79
N THR A 260 -15.10 1.86 -6.67
CA THR A 260 -15.32 2.93 -5.69
C THR A 260 -15.31 2.37 -4.27
N VAL A 261 -14.19 2.51 -3.57
CA VAL A 261 -14.02 2.04 -2.18
C VAL A 261 -14.07 3.17 -1.16
N LEU A 262 -13.83 4.42 -1.60
CA LEU A 262 -13.82 5.56 -0.69
C LEU A 262 -15.23 5.82 -0.16
N GLY A 263 -15.37 5.81 1.17
CA GLY A 263 -16.66 5.98 1.84
C GLY A 263 -17.61 4.77 1.75
N ALA A 264 -17.19 3.66 1.14
CA ALA A 264 -17.99 2.45 1.06
C ALA A 264 -18.14 1.80 2.45
N SER A 265 -19.38 1.47 2.83
CA SER A 265 -19.63 0.63 4.01
C SER A 265 -19.18 -0.82 3.76
N ASP A 266 -19.08 -1.62 4.82
CA ASP A 266 -18.75 -3.04 4.66
C ASP A 266 -19.79 -3.78 3.81
N ASN A 267 -21.07 -3.37 3.90
CA ASN A 267 -22.14 -3.90 3.06
C ASN A 267 -21.96 -3.52 1.59
N ASP A 268 -21.56 -2.28 1.30
CA ASP A 268 -21.26 -1.85 -0.08
C ASP A 268 -20.08 -2.65 -0.65
N ILE A 269 -19.04 -2.89 0.14
CA ILE A 269 -17.91 -3.74 -0.26
C ILE A 269 -18.37 -5.16 -0.58
N HIS A 270 -19.23 -5.77 0.24
CA HIS A 270 -19.79 -7.09 -0.06
C HIS A 270 -20.58 -7.10 -1.38
N GLN A 271 -21.39 -6.08 -1.63
CA GLN A 271 -22.14 -5.96 -2.88
C GLN A 271 -21.23 -5.78 -4.11
N LEU A 272 -20.14 -5.02 -3.98
CA LEU A 272 -19.13 -4.88 -5.04
C LEU A 272 -18.47 -6.23 -5.36
N VAL A 273 -18.12 -7.00 -4.33
CA VAL A 273 -17.52 -8.33 -4.50
C VAL A 273 -18.50 -9.29 -5.17
N ASP A 274 -19.76 -9.32 -4.74
CA ASP A 274 -20.80 -10.15 -5.35
C ASP A 274 -21.06 -9.76 -6.82
N LYS A 275 -21.04 -8.46 -7.15
CA LYS A 275 -21.14 -7.99 -8.52
C LYS A 275 -19.98 -8.48 -9.37
N LYS A 276 -18.74 -8.37 -8.88
CA LYS A 276 -17.54 -8.86 -9.57
C LYS A 276 -17.53 -10.38 -9.73
N GLU A 277 -18.05 -11.10 -8.75
CA GLU A 277 -18.23 -12.55 -8.84
C GLU A 277 -19.22 -12.93 -9.94
N LYS A 278 -20.37 -12.25 -10.02
CA LYS A 278 -21.35 -12.45 -11.11
C LYS A 278 -20.77 -12.13 -12.48
N GLU A 279 -20.01 -11.04 -12.61
CA GLU A 279 -19.29 -10.69 -13.85
C GLU A 279 -18.30 -11.79 -14.24
N ARG A 280 -17.53 -12.30 -13.27
CA ARG A 280 -16.59 -13.40 -13.48
C ARG A 280 -17.28 -14.69 -13.89
N MET A 281 -18.38 -15.08 -13.24
CA MET A 281 -19.17 -16.25 -13.61
C MET A 281 -19.67 -16.15 -15.05
N ARG A 282 -20.14 -14.95 -15.46
CA ARG A 282 -20.60 -14.72 -16.83
C ARG A 282 -19.49 -14.86 -17.87
N VAL A 283 -18.27 -14.40 -17.56
CA VAL A 283 -17.15 -14.37 -18.52
C VAL A 283 -16.35 -15.68 -18.53
N LYS A 284 -16.11 -16.27 -17.36
CA LYS A 284 -15.22 -17.43 -17.17
C LYS A 284 -15.95 -18.74 -16.87
N GLY A 285 -17.28 -18.70 -16.68
CA GLY A 285 -18.07 -19.87 -16.28
C GLY A 285 -17.87 -20.31 -14.82
N CYS A 286 -17.06 -19.60 -14.03
CA CYS A 286 -16.77 -19.93 -12.65
C CYS A 286 -16.66 -18.67 -11.75
N GLY A 287 -17.15 -18.80 -10.51
CA GLY A 287 -17.11 -17.75 -9.49
C GLY A 287 -15.76 -17.65 -8.79
N TYR A 288 -15.75 -16.98 -7.64
CA TYR A 288 -14.60 -17.05 -6.74
C TYR A 288 -14.72 -18.30 -5.85
N THR A 289 -13.59 -18.85 -5.44
CA THR A 289 -13.59 -19.76 -4.29
C THR A 289 -13.86 -18.95 -3.02
N SER A 290 -14.39 -19.59 -1.97
CA SER A 290 -14.68 -18.91 -0.69
C SER A 290 -13.47 -18.15 -0.16
N TRP A 291 -12.28 -18.76 -0.23
CA TRP A 291 -11.03 -18.11 0.14
C TRP A 291 -10.70 -16.90 -0.73
N LYS A 292 -10.77 -17.00 -2.07
CA LYS A 292 -10.50 -15.85 -2.96
C LYS A 292 -11.49 -14.72 -2.74
N LYS A 293 -12.76 -15.04 -2.48
CA LYS A 293 -13.79 -14.06 -2.15
C LYS A 293 -13.46 -13.33 -0.86
N ALA A 294 -13.09 -14.07 0.20
CA ALA A 294 -12.69 -13.50 1.48
C ALA A 294 -11.45 -12.59 1.36
N VAL A 295 -10.41 -13.03 0.65
CA VAL A 295 -9.20 -12.22 0.40
C VAL A 295 -9.53 -10.96 -0.40
N PHE A 296 -10.37 -11.07 -1.44
CA PHE A 296 -10.76 -9.90 -2.22
C PHE A 296 -11.62 -8.91 -1.42
N THR A 297 -12.55 -9.40 -0.61
CA THR A 297 -13.29 -8.57 0.36
C THR A 297 -12.33 -7.86 1.32
N GLN A 298 -11.35 -8.58 1.88
CA GLN A 298 -10.38 -7.99 2.80
C GLN A 298 -9.52 -6.94 2.13
N ALA A 299 -9.05 -7.17 0.90
CA ALA A 299 -8.25 -6.20 0.16
C ALA A 299 -8.99 -4.87 -0.04
N LEU A 300 -10.30 -4.91 -0.36
CA LEU A 300 -11.11 -3.69 -0.51
C LEU A 300 -11.33 -2.96 0.83
N ARG A 301 -11.48 -3.69 1.94
CA ARG A 301 -11.57 -3.11 3.29
C ARG A 301 -10.26 -2.43 3.67
N ASP A 302 -9.15 -3.15 3.55
CA ASP A 302 -7.80 -2.66 3.81
C ASP A 302 -7.47 -1.42 2.98
N GLN A 303 -7.87 -1.40 1.71
CA GLN A 303 -7.73 -0.26 0.81
C GLN A 303 -8.48 0.98 1.32
N ARG A 304 -9.76 0.84 1.68
CA ARG A 304 -10.55 1.93 2.27
C ARG A 304 -9.93 2.43 3.58
N ASP A 305 -9.58 1.50 4.46
CA ASP A 305 -9.15 1.81 5.82
C ASP A 305 -7.76 2.48 5.82
N LEU A 306 -6.82 1.98 5.03
CA LEU A 306 -5.50 2.58 4.89
C LEU A 306 -5.55 3.97 4.25
N VAL A 307 -6.32 4.15 3.17
CA VAL A 307 -6.45 5.46 2.53
C VAL A 307 -7.09 6.47 3.49
N THR A 308 -8.09 6.04 4.27
CA THR A 308 -8.72 6.87 5.31
C THR A 308 -7.74 7.22 6.43
N LEU A 309 -6.93 6.26 6.89
CA LEU A 309 -5.87 6.49 7.87
C LEU A 309 -4.87 7.53 7.38
N LEU A 310 -4.34 7.37 6.15
CA LEU A 310 -3.39 8.31 5.57
C LEU A 310 -4.00 9.70 5.41
N ALA A 311 -5.25 9.82 4.95
CA ALA A 311 -5.96 11.09 4.87
C ALA A 311 -6.08 11.79 6.23
N ARG A 312 -6.39 11.05 7.31
CA ARG A 312 -6.44 11.59 8.68
C ARG A 312 -5.06 12.01 9.18
N CYS A 313 -4.00 11.27 8.86
CA CYS A 313 -2.64 11.62 9.25
C CYS A 313 -2.13 12.86 8.50
N ILE A 314 -2.36 12.93 7.20
CA ILE A 314 -1.98 14.05 6.31
C ILE A 314 -2.74 15.33 6.67
N SER A 315 -4.02 15.23 7.03
CA SER A 315 -4.79 16.38 7.56
C SER A 315 -4.39 16.78 8.98
N GLY A 316 -3.51 16.02 9.64
CA GLY A 316 -3.01 16.30 10.97
C GLY A 316 -3.94 15.95 12.13
N ARG A 317 -5.02 15.20 11.86
CA ARG A 317 -5.95 14.72 12.89
C ARG A 317 -5.38 13.59 13.74
N GLN A 318 -4.48 12.81 13.15
CA GLN A 318 -3.87 11.65 13.78
C GLN A 318 -2.36 11.66 13.51
N GLN A 319 -1.62 11.01 14.39
CA GLN A 319 -0.22 10.66 14.14
C GLN A 319 -0.17 9.24 13.59
N PHE A 320 0.57 9.04 12.49
CA PHE A 320 0.67 7.76 11.81
C PHE A 320 1.26 6.70 12.74
N ALA A 321 2.39 6.98 13.40
CA ALA A 321 3.03 6.07 14.33
C ALA A 321 2.09 5.62 15.47
N GLN A 322 1.34 6.57 16.05
CA GLN A 322 0.34 6.29 17.09
C GLN A 322 -0.76 5.36 16.57
N CYS A 323 -1.33 5.65 15.40
CA CYS A 323 -2.37 4.81 14.81
C CYS A 323 -1.88 3.40 14.51
N VAL A 324 -0.64 3.26 14.01
CA VAL A 324 -0.03 1.95 13.76
C VAL A 324 0.16 1.18 15.06
N LEU A 325 0.78 1.80 16.08
CA LEU A 325 1.02 1.14 17.36
C LEU A 325 -0.30 0.74 18.04
N CYS A 326 -1.30 1.63 18.08
CA CYS A 326 -2.62 1.31 18.61
C CYS A 326 -3.31 0.21 17.80
N GLY A 327 -3.19 0.20 16.47
CA GLY A 327 -3.78 -0.83 15.62
C GLY A 327 -3.20 -2.22 15.90
N HIS A 328 -1.87 -2.32 16.04
CA HIS A 328 -1.19 -3.56 16.40
C HIS A 328 -1.65 -4.10 17.77
N TRP A 329 -1.71 -3.25 18.79
CA TRP A 329 -2.20 -3.65 20.11
C TRP A 329 -3.68 -3.99 20.11
N ASN A 330 -4.51 -3.27 19.36
CA ASN A 330 -5.93 -3.60 19.23
C ASN A 330 -6.12 -5.00 18.66
N THR A 331 -5.33 -5.39 17.65
CA THR A 331 -5.36 -6.75 17.09
C THR A 331 -5.00 -7.81 18.13
N VAL A 332 -3.94 -7.59 18.93
CA VAL A 332 -3.54 -8.51 20.00
C VAL A 332 -4.64 -8.63 21.06
N LEU A 333 -5.17 -7.51 21.52
CA LEU A 333 -6.19 -7.48 22.57
C LEU A 333 -7.51 -8.08 22.10
N SER A 334 -7.99 -7.74 20.90
CA SER A 334 -9.21 -8.33 20.34
C SER A 334 -9.07 -9.84 20.13
N SER A 335 -7.93 -10.31 19.60
CA SER A 335 -7.66 -11.75 19.46
C SER A 335 -7.67 -12.46 20.82
N PHE A 336 -7.04 -11.86 21.82
CA PHE A 336 -7.06 -12.39 23.19
C PHE A 336 -8.47 -12.43 23.74
N GLU A 337 -9.24 -11.34 23.63
CA GLU A 337 -10.60 -11.28 24.14
C GLU A 337 -11.52 -12.30 23.48
N GLU A 338 -11.50 -12.41 22.16
CA GLU A 338 -12.29 -13.39 21.39
C GLU A 338 -11.95 -14.83 21.80
N HIS A 339 -10.67 -15.13 22.03
CA HIS A 339 -10.23 -16.45 22.47
C HIS A 339 -10.60 -16.74 23.93
N MET A 340 -10.51 -15.73 24.79
CA MET A 340 -10.66 -15.84 26.24
C MET A 340 -12.09 -15.59 26.74
N VAL A 341 -13.07 -15.32 25.86
CA VAL A 341 -14.49 -15.14 26.23
C VAL A 341 -14.97 -16.27 27.14
N ARG A 342 -14.59 -17.52 26.84
CA ARG A 342 -14.97 -18.69 27.67
C ARG A 342 -14.28 -18.69 29.03
N ALA A 343 -13.00 -18.32 29.09
CA ALA A 343 -12.24 -18.22 30.34
C ALA A 343 -12.80 -17.16 31.31
N LYS A 344 -13.53 -16.16 30.81
CA LYS A 344 -14.22 -15.19 31.67
C LYS A 344 -15.37 -15.82 32.48
N LEU A 345 -15.85 -17.00 32.09
CA LEU A 345 -16.97 -17.70 32.73
C LEU A 345 -16.51 -18.82 33.68
N GLU A 346 -15.35 -19.41 33.45
CA GLU A 346 -14.82 -20.57 34.20
C GLU A 346 -13.31 -20.40 34.46
N GLU A 347 -12.89 -20.34 35.73
CA GLU A 347 -11.47 -20.07 36.07
C GLU A 347 -10.53 -21.22 35.67
N ASP A 348 -11.00 -22.46 35.75
CA ASP A 348 -10.19 -23.67 35.53
C ASP A 348 -9.74 -23.84 34.06
N ILE A 349 -10.39 -23.15 33.12
CA ILE A 349 -10.07 -23.24 31.69
C ILE A 349 -9.18 -22.10 31.19
N PHE A 350 -8.83 -21.14 32.05
CA PHE A 350 -7.98 -19.99 31.67
C PHE A 350 -6.63 -20.45 31.12
N LEU A 351 -5.90 -21.30 31.84
CA LEU A 351 -4.56 -21.70 31.45
C LEU A 351 -4.53 -22.53 30.15
N PRO A 352 -5.40 -23.55 29.96
CA PRO A 352 -5.49 -24.24 28.68
C PRO A 352 -5.77 -23.32 27.50
N LEU A 353 -6.69 -22.36 27.65
CA LEU A 353 -7.01 -21.40 26.59
C LEU A 353 -5.85 -20.41 26.34
N LEU A 354 -5.18 -19.95 27.39
CA LEU A 354 -4.01 -19.10 27.23
C LEU A 354 -2.89 -19.83 26.47
N LEU A 355 -2.60 -21.08 26.81
CA LEU A 355 -1.60 -21.88 26.10
C LEU A 355 -1.97 -22.05 24.63
N GLN A 356 -3.23 -22.39 24.35
CA GLN A 356 -3.71 -22.50 22.97
C GLN A 356 -3.56 -21.18 22.20
N TRP A 357 -3.90 -20.05 22.82
CA TRP A 357 -3.74 -18.72 22.20
C TRP A 357 -2.27 -18.38 21.93
N LEU A 358 -1.38 -18.62 22.90
CA LEU A 358 0.06 -18.39 22.74
C LEU A 358 0.67 -19.29 21.66
N GLU A 359 0.24 -20.54 21.56
CA GLU A 359 0.76 -21.49 20.56
C GLU A 359 0.29 -21.18 19.14
N THR A 360 -0.98 -20.76 19.00
CA THR A 360 -1.64 -20.66 17.69
C THR A 360 -1.73 -19.24 17.13
N GLN A 361 -1.73 -18.21 17.98
CA GLN A 361 -1.96 -16.81 17.56
C GLN A 361 -0.78 -15.90 17.89
N HIS A 362 -0.28 -15.94 19.12
CA HIS A 362 0.69 -14.95 19.62
C HIS A 362 1.79 -15.58 20.48
N GLN A 363 2.76 -16.24 19.83
CA GLN A 363 3.91 -16.79 20.53
C GLN A 363 4.65 -15.69 21.30
N PRO A 364 5.19 -15.97 22.51
CA PRO A 364 5.93 -14.98 23.29
C PRO A 364 7.11 -14.35 22.55
N SER A 365 7.79 -15.10 21.68
CA SER A 365 8.84 -14.57 20.79
C SER A 365 8.27 -13.51 19.84
N SER A 366 7.15 -13.81 19.16
CA SER A 366 6.48 -12.85 18.28
C SER A 366 6.07 -11.56 19.01
N LEU A 367 5.46 -11.67 20.19
CA LEU A 367 5.11 -10.50 21.02
C LEU A 367 6.34 -9.69 21.43
N ARG A 368 7.44 -10.35 21.76
CA ARG A 368 8.71 -9.69 22.12
C ARG A 368 9.33 -8.98 20.93
N ASP A 369 9.48 -9.69 19.83
CA ASP A 369 10.24 -9.23 18.66
C ASP A 369 9.46 -8.17 17.88
N HIS A 370 8.12 -8.14 17.99
CA HIS A 370 7.27 -7.16 17.33
C HIS A 370 6.69 -6.14 18.31
N GLN A 371 5.83 -6.55 19.24
CA GLN A 371 5.05 -5.61 20.06
C GLN A 371 5.92 -4.86 21.08
N VAL A 372 6.76 -5.57 21.83
CA VAL A 372 7.69 -4.95 22.79
C VAL A 372 8.73 -4.09 22.05
N HIS A 373 9.26 -4.57 20.92
CA HIS A 373 10.20 -3.79 20.11
C HIS A 373 9.56 -2.50 19.59
N MET A 374 8.37 -2.55 18.98
CA MET A 374 7.67 -1.34 18.53
C MET A 374 7.39 -0.37 19.67
N MET A 375 6.95 -0.85 20.84
CA MET A 375 6.76 0.02 22.01
C MET A 375 8.06 0.69 22.47
N ARG A 376 9.20 -0.02 22.39
CA ARG A 376 10.51 0.52 22.75
C ARG A 376 10.96 1.61 21.78
N GLU A 377 10.82 1.36 20.48
CA GLU A 377 11.30 2.25 19.43
C GLU A 377 10.38 3.46 19.20
N LEU A 378 9.05 3.25 19.21
CA LEU A 378 8.07 4.34 19.04
C LEU A 378 7.76 5.09 20.35
N GLY A 379 8.01 4.45 21.49
CA GLY A 379 7.70 4.96 22.81
C GLY A 379 6.25 4.69 23.23
N ALA A 380 6.05 4.35 24.51
CA ALA A 380 4.74 4.08 25.08
C ALA A 380 3.81 5.31 25.09
N ASP A 381 4.37 6.51 25.09
CA ASP A 381 3.61 7.76 24.96
C ASP A 381 2.94 7.93 23.59
N CYS A 382 3.37 7.15 22.59
CA CYS A 382 2.72 7.10 21.29
C CYS A 382 1.33 6.43 21.38
N LEU A 383 1.06 5.61 22.41
CA LEU A 383 -0.27 5.01 22.62
C LEU A 383 -1.33 6.06 23.01
N SER A 384 -2.56 5.89 22.51
CA SER A 384 -3.68 6.68 22.99
C SER A 384 -3.93 6.41 24.49
N LYS A 385 -4.60 7.34 25.17
CA LYS A 385 -4.89 7.18 26.61
C LYS A 385 -5.76 5.96 26.86
N GLU A 386 -6.73 5.73 25.99
CA GLU A 386 -7.65 4.60 26.03
C GLU A 386 -6.88 3.29 25.85
N MET A 387 -5.99 3.21 24.85
CA MET A 387 -5.19 2.02 24.60
C MET A 387 -4.21 1.72 25.74
N ARG A 388 -3.62 2.75 26.36
CA ARG A 388 -2.79 2.58 27.56
C ARG A 388 -3.57 1.98 28.73
N ALA A 389 -4.79 2.45 28.97
CA ALA A 389 -5.65 1.93 30.02
C ALA A 389 -6.03 0.46 29.75
N MET A 390 -6.45 0.14 28.53
CA MET A 390 -6.78 -1.23 28.12
C MET A 390 -5.59 -2.18 28.27
N LEU A 391 -4.40 -1.74 27.84
CA LEU A 391 -3.20 -2.56 27.93
C LEU A 391 -2.78 -2.77 29.38
N ALA A 392 -2.86 -1.75 30.23
CA ALA A 392 -2.57 -1.87 31.66
C ALA A 392 -3.53 -2.83 32.38
N GLU A 393 -4.84 -2.77 32.07
CA GLU A 393 -5.84 -3.69 32.61
C GLU A 393 -5.56 -5.13 32.16
N TRP A 394 -5.29 -5.32 30.86
CA TRP A 394 -4.93 -6.63 30.32
C TRP A 394 -3.67 -7.21 30.95
N LEU A 395 -2.60 -6.41 31.10
CA LEU A 395 -1.36 -6.81 31.77
C LEU A 395 -1.62 -7.26 33.21
N GLN A 396 -2.40 -6.46 33.96
CA GLN A 396 -2.74 -6.76 35.34
C GLN A 396 -3.57 -8.06 35.44
N TYR A 397 -4.54 -8.24 34.53
CA TYR A 397 -5.35 -9.45 34.46
C TYR A 397 -4.47 -10.69 34.20
N CYS A 398 -3.65 -10.68 33.15
CA CYS A 398 -2.78 -11.80 32.81
C CYS A 398 -1.78 -12.11 33.93
N LEU A 399 -1.09 -11.10 34.47
CA LEU A 399 -0.11 -11.30 35.54
C LEU A 399 -0.74 -11.86 36.82
N SER A 400 -1.93 -11.40 37.20
CA SER A 400 -2.63 -11.90 38.40
C SER A 400 -3.02 -13.37 38.26
N ARG A 401 -3.48 -13.79 37.08
CA ARG A 401 -3.83 -15.19 36.78
C ARG A 401 -2.59 -16.08 36.71
N LEU A 402 -1.50 -15.59 36.15
CA LEU A 402 -0.25 -16.35 36.05
C LEU A 402 0.47 -16.48 37.39
N ALA A 403 0.34 -15.51 38.31
CA ALA A 403 0.91 -15.60 39.65
C ALA A 403 0.30 -16.74 40.50
N ALA A 404 -0.94 -17.13 40.21
CA ALA A 404 -1.59 -18.29 40.85
C ALA A 404 -1.06 -19.63 40.31
N TYR A 405 -0.36 -19.62 39.18
CA TYR A 405 0.17 -20.82 38.54
C TYR A 405 1.54 -21.21 39.08
N ARG A 406 1.72 -22.49 39.44
CA ARG A 406 2.99 -23.03 40.00
C ARG A 406 3.71 -24.03 39.09
N GLY A 407 3.21 -24.26 37.87
CA GLY A 407 3.56 -25.48 37.11
C GLY A 407 4.73 -25.39 36.14
N GLY A 408 5.60 -24.37 36.19
CA GLY A 408 6.88 -24.35 35.46
C GLY A 408 6.79 -24.67 33.96
N ILE A 409 5.70 -24.26 33.29
CA ILE A 409 5.56 -24.45 31.84
C ILE A 409 6.43 -23.40 31.14
N PRO A 410 7.44 -23.79 30.34
CA PRO A 410 8.37 -22.84 29.73
C PRO A 410 7.70 -21.75 28.88
N LEU A 411 6.59 -22.08 28.21
CA LEU A 411 5.83 -21.12 27.41
C LEU A 411 5.20 -20.03 28.27
N VAL A 412 4.67 -20.40 29.44
CA VAL A 412 4.07 -19.47 30.41
C VAL A 412 5.13 -18.59 31.05
N ASP A 413 6.30 -19.16 31.36
CA ASP A 413 7.42 -18.41 31.91
C ASP A 413 7.94 -17.37 30.90
N SER A 414 8.07 -17.78 29.62
CA SER A 414 8.45 -16.88 28.53
C SER A 414 7.43 -15.76 28.31
N PHE A 415 6.14 -16.07 28.36
CA PHE A 415 5.07 -15.07 28.27
C PHE A 415 5.09 -14.12 29.46
N SER A 416 5.24 -14.65 30.68
CA SER A 416 5.36 -13.84 31.90
C SER A 416 6.53 -12.86 31.81
N ALA A 417 7.67 -13.28 31.28
CA ALA A 417 8.82 -12.40 31.04
C ALA A 417 8.50 -11.27 30.04
N VAL A 418 7.71 -11.54 29.00
CA VAL A 418 7.24 -10.51 28.05
C VAL A 418 6.29 -9.54 28.73
N LEU A 419 5.33 -10.01 29.52
CA LEU A 419 4.41 -9.15 30.28
C LEU A 419 5.16 -8.24 31.27
N GLN A 420 6.21 -8.75 31.93
CA GLN A 420 7.04 -7.94 32.82
C GLN A 420 7.83 -6.87 32.06
N GLN A 421 8.32 -7.15 30.85
CA GLN A 421 8.93 -6.12 30.00
C GLN A 421 7.91 -5.06 29.60
N LEU A 422 6.69 -5.46 29.21
CA LEU A 422 5.62 -4.53 28.85
C LEU A 422 5.22 -3.64 30.03
N ARG A 423 5.20 -4.19 31.25
CA ARG A 423 4.88 -3.44 32.47
C ARG A 423 5.85 -2.29 32.72
N GLN A 424 7.10 -2.35 32.25
CA GLN A 424 8.09 -1.29 32.46
C GLN A 424 7.75 0.02 31.70
N PHE A 425 6.78 -0.03 30.78
CA PHE A 425 6.31 1.14 30.04
C PHE A 425 5.17 1.91 30.72
N PHE A 426 4.66 1.41 31.85
CA PHE A 426 3.53 1.95 32.63
C PHE A 426 3.94 2.16 34.07
#